data_AF-A0A7D8YET9-F1
#
_entry.id   AF-A0A7D8YET9-F1
#
_cell.length_a   1.000
_cell.length_b   1.000
_cell.length_c   1.000
_cell.angle_alpha   90.00
_cell.angle_beta   90.00
_cell.angle_gamma   90.00
#
_symmetry.space_group_name_H-M   'P 1'
#
loop_
_entity.id
_entity.type
_entity.pdbx_description
1 polymer ?
#
loop_
_entity_poly.entity_id
_entity_poly.type
_entity_poly.pdbx_seq_one_letter_code
_entity_poly.pdbx_strand_id
1 'polypeptide(L)'
;MNSEPSPRPDGRWVEIEFDCLPLRSVTRLDIPVDASPKYERYVLRVKAALEKHGAHNTYYIHGGSCRFHLTNDAMRGMIRYAVEGVLLTDETDRKTVLCDLEICLAEETCFWLSEPIVDFLTESVRQAMMVEFDRYILAGDLEKTRQRIAKLQAETDATGGFIGMYL
;
A
#
# COMPACT_ATOMS: atom_id res chain seq x y z
N MET A 1 -4.05 30.05 -28.54
CA MET A 1 -3.29 29.35 -27.47
C MET A 1 -3.78 29.87 -26.14
N ASN A 2 -4.91 29.34 -25.66
CA ASN A 2 -5.36 29.53 -24.28
C ASN A 2 -5.45 28.12 -23.70
N SER A 3 -4.38 27.68 -23.05
CA SER A 3 -4.42 26.51 -22.19
C SER A 3 -5.18 26.94 -20.94
N GLU A 4 -6.48 26.61 -20.89
CA GLU A 4 -7.26 26.72 -19.67
C GLU A 4 -6.52 25.96 -18.55
N PRO A 5 -6.37 26.55 -17.35
CA PRO A 5 -5.84 25.80 -16.23
C PRO A 5 -6.82 24.66 -15.95
N SER A 6 -6.35 23.42 -16.11
CA SER A 6 -7.07 22.21 -15.69
C SER A 6 -7.68 22.43 -14.31
N PRO A 7 -8.96 22.07 -14.07
CA PRO A 7 -9.60 22.29 -12.79
C PRO A 7 -8.74 21.62 -11.70
N ARG A 8 -8.15 22.44 -10.83
CA ARG A 8 -7.48 21.92 -9.63
C ARG A 8 -8.57 21.22 -8.84
N PRO A 9 -8.45 19.92 -8.53
CA PRO A 9 -9.46 19.26 -7.72
C PRO A 9 -9.55 20.02 -6.40
N ASP A 10 -10.78 20.33 -5.98
CA ASP A 10 -11.09 20.99 -4.72
C ASP A 10 -10.23 20.39 -3.59
N GLY A 11 -9.56 21.26 -2.84
CA GLY A 11 -8.34 20.97 -2.07
C GLY A 11 -8.34 19.62 -1.36
N ARG A 12 -7.47 18.71 -1.81
CA ARG A 12 -7.13 17.49 -1.07
C ARG A 12 -6.00 17.82 -0.09
N TRP A 13 -6.31 17.80 1.20
CA TRP A 13 -5.36 18.06 2.29
C TRP A 13 -4.49 16.82 2.61
N VAL A 14 -4.97 15.63 2.25
CA VAL A 14 -4.21 14.36 2.28
C VAL A 14 -4.43 13.59 0.99
N GLU A 15 -3.35 13.10 0.39
CA GLU A 15 -3.39 12.16 -0.73
C GLU A 15 -2.78 10.83 -0.28
N ILE A 16 -3.49 9.72 -0.52
CA ILE A 16 -3.05 8.38 -0.17
C ILE A 16 -3.10 7.50 -1.41
N GLU A 17 -2.02 6.78 -1.65
CA GLU A 17 -1.89 5.77 -2.70
C GLU A 17 -1.26 4.52 -2.10
N PHE A 18 -1.75 3.34 -2.48
CA PHE A 18 -1.15 2.07 -2.07
C PHE A 18 -1.61 0.91 -2.94
N ASP A 19 -0.82 -0.16 -2.92
CA ASP A 19 -1.25 -1.48 -3.35
C ASP A 19 -1.55 -2.35 -2.12
N CYS A 20 -2.48 -3.29 -2.26
CA CYS A 20 -2.84 -4.22 -1.20
C CYS A 20 -2.82 -5.68 -1.66
N LEU A 21 -2.37 -6.55 -0.76
CA LEU A 21 -2.39 -8.01 -0.92
C LEU A 21 -3.13 -8.64 0.28
N PRO A 22 -4.32 -9.22 0.07
CA PRO A 22 -4.97 -10.02 1.10
C PRO A 22 -4.10 -11.22 1.47
N LEU A 23 -3.71 -11.37 2.73
CA LEU A 23 -2.75 -12.43 3.10
C LEU A 23 -3.33 -13.84 2.92
N ARG A 24 -4.66 -14.00 3.01
CA ARG A 24 -5.35 -15.25 2.67
C ARG A 24 -5.18 -15.73 1.23
N SER A 25 -4.83 -14.85 0.28
CA SER A 25 -4.57 -15.27 -1.11
C SER A 25 -3.16 -15.79 -1.32
N VAL A 26 -2.31 -15.72 -0.30
CA VAL A 26 -0.93 -16.19 -0.37
C VAL A 26 -0.90 -17.70 -0.10
N THR A 27 -0.70 -18.50 -1.15
CA THR A 27 -0.63 -19.96 -1.05
C THR A 27 0.80 -20.47 -0.90
N ARG A 28 1.73 -19.93 -1.70
CA ARG A 28 3.17 -20.15 -1.60
C ARG A 28 3.93 -18.88 -1.97
N LEU A 29 4.90 -18.52 -1.13
CA LEU A 29 5.87 -17.46 -1.39
C LEU A 29 7.25 -18.10 -1.54
N ASP A 30 7.44 -18.86 -2.60
CA ASP A 30 8.78 -19.32 -2.95
C ASP A 30 9.50 -18.15 -3.62
N ILE A 31 10.69 -17.81 -3.14
CA ILE A 31 11.51 -16.74 -3.72
C ILE A 31 12.22 -17.37 -4.93
N PRO A 32 11.97 -16.90 -6.16
CA PRO A 32 12.69 -17.38 -7.33
C PRO A 32 14.19 -17.15 -7.17
N VAL A 33 15.02 -18.06 -7.69
CA VAL A 33 16.48 -17.96 -7.60
C VAL A 33 17.02 -16.70 -8.32
N ASP A 34 16.27 -16.20 -9.30
CA ASP A 34 16.53 -15.00 -10.09
C ASP A 34 15.80 -13.74 -9.57
N ALA A 35 15.22 -13.80 -8.38
CA ALA A 35 14.50 -12.67 -7.80
C ALA A 35 15.41 -11.45 -7.60
N SER A 36 14.90 -10.26 -7.97
CA SER A 36 15.58 -9.03 -7.60
C SER A 36 15.66 -8.88 -6.07
N PRO A 37 16.71 -8.24 -5.51
CA PRO A 37 16.84 -8.03 -4.07
C PRO A 37 15.64 -7.28 -3.46
N LYS A 38 14.99 -6.40 -4.24
CA LYS A 38 13.78 -5.68 -3.82
C LYS A 38 12.59 -6.64 -3.65
N TYR A 39 12.40 -7.54 -4.61
CA TYR A 39 11.32 -8.51 -4.56
C TYR A 39 11.53 -9.55 -3.46
N GLU A 40 12.77 -10.03 -3.30
CA GLU A 40 13.14 -10.92 -2.20
C GLU A 40 12.79 -10.31 -0.83
N ARG A 41 13.17 -9.04 -0.60
CA ARG A 41 12.83 -8.33 0.65
C ARG A 41 11.34 -8.19 0.86
N TYR A 42 10.60 -7.87 -0.20
CA TYR A 42 9.13 -7.81 -0.14
C TYR A 42 8.55 -9.16 0.28
N VAL A 43 8.97 -10.27 -0.35
CA VAL A 43 8.51 -11.62 0.01
C VAL A 43 8.84 -11.95 1.47
N LEU A 44 10.04 -11.63 1.94
CA LEU A 44 10.43 -11.87 3.33
C LEU A 44 9.55 -11.08 4.32
N ARG A 45 9.20 -9.84 4.00
CA ARG A 45 8.29 -9.02 4.83
C ARG A 45 6.88 -9.57 4.84
N VAL A 46 6.35 -10.01 3.69
CA VAL A 46 5.02 -10.64 3.62
C VAL A 46 4.98 -11.95 4.43
N LYS A 47 6.05 -12.75 4.37
CA LYS A 47 6.18 -13.95 5.22
C LYS A 47 6.18 -13.60 6.70
N ALA A 48 6.98 -12.63 7.11
CA ALA A 48 7.02 -12.17 8.50
C ALA A 48 5.64 -11.64 8.96
N ALA A 49 4.92 -10.93 8.09
CA ALA A 49 3.56 -10.48 8.36
C ALA A 49 2.58 -11.63 8.55
N LEU A 50 2.64 -12.66 7.69
CA LEU A 50 1.84 -13.88 7.80
C LEU A 50 2.10 -14.63 9.10
N GLU A 51 3.38 -14.78 9.48
CA GLU A 51 3.77 -15.45 10.72
C GLU A 51 3.30 -14.68 11.96
N LYS A 52 3.39 -13.34 11.93
CA LYS A 52 3.06 -12.48 13.07
C LYS A 52 1.55 -12.31 13.28
N HIS A 53 0.80 -12.10 12.20
CA HIS A 53 -0.61 -11.67 12.26
C HIS A 53 -1.61 -12.71 11.71
N GLY A 54 -1.11 -13.77 11.07
CA GLY A 54 -1.96 -14.73 10.37
C GLY A 54 -2.54 -14.18 9.06
N ALA A 55 -3.26 -15.04 8.35
CA ALA A 55 -3.77 -14.75 7.00
C ALA A 55 -5.22 -14.23 6.96
N HIS A 56 -6.00 -14.53 8.00
CA HIS A 56 -7.42 -14.19 8.05
C HIS A 56 -7.61 -12.73 8.43
N ASN A 57 -8.41 -12.00 7.64
CA ASN A 57 -8.75 -10.59 7.86
C ASN A 57 -7.50 -9.69 7.97
N THR A 58 -6.43 -10.12 7.29
CA THR A 58 -5.13 -9.46 7.29
C THR A 58 -4.76 -9.08 5.87
N TYR A 59 -4.35 -7.83 5.69
CA TYR A 59 -4.02 -7.23 4.41
C TYR A 59 -2.64 -6.61 4.48
N TYR A 60 -1.77 -6.98 3.55
CA TYR A 60 -0.46 -6.38 3.42
C TYR A 60 -0.52 -5.20 2.46
N ILE A 61 -0.07 -4.04 2.93
CA ILE A 61 0.03 -2.80 2.16
C ILE A 61 1.48 -2.63 1.72
N HIS A 62 1.68 -2.35 0.43
CA HIS A 62 3.00 -2.06 -0.13
C HIS A 62 2.95 -0.92 -1.15
N GLY A 63 4.11 -0.32 -1.40
CA GLY A 63 4.20 0.85 -2.27
C GLY A 63 3.35 2.03 -1.77
N GLY A 64 2.99 2.02 -0.48
CA GLY A 64 2.11 3.01 0.10
C GLY A 64 2.76 4.37 0.18
N SER A 65 1.99 5.42 -0.08
CA SER A 65 2.39 6.79 0.15
C SER A 65 1.25 7.59 0.76
N CYS A 66 1.60 8.46 1.70
CA CYS A 66 0.67 9.42 2.29
C CYS A 66 1.32 10.81 2.18
N ARG A 67 0.64 11.74 1.50
CA ARG A 67 1.11 13.09 1.26
C ARG A 67 0.19 14.09 1.96
N PHE A 68 0.76 14.91 2.83
CA PHE A 68 0.10 16.04 3.44
C PHE A 68 0.42 17.34 2.68
N HIS A 69 -0.60 18.18 2.53
CA HIS A 69 -0.47 19.53 1.97
C HIS A 69 -0.77 20.57 3.06
N LEU A 70 0.28 21.08 3.73
CA LEU A 70 0.14 22.09 4.79
C LEU A 70 -0.06 23.50 4.25
N THR A 71 0.26 23.72 2.97
CA THR A 71 -0.06 24.96 2.25
C THR A 71 -0.58 24.64 0.86
N ASN A 72 -1.04 25.66 0.14
CA ASN A 72 -1.55 25.55 -1.22
C ASN A 72 -0.43 25.45 -2.29
N ASP A 73 0.84 25.44 -1.89
CA ASP A 73 2.01 25.33 -2.76
C ASP A 73 2.80 24.05 -2.44
N ALA A 74 2.90 23.12 -3.40
CA ALA A 74 3.62 21.86 -3.22
C ALA A 74 5.13 22.06 -2.99
N MET A 75 5.70 23.17 -3.45
CA MET A 75 7.10 23.52 -3.19
C MET A 75 7.32 24.10 -1.79
N ARG A 76 6.24 24.29 -1.01
CA ARG A 76 6.30 24.86 0.32
C ARG A 76 5.27 24.23 1.25
N GLY A 77 5.68 23.25 2.04
CA GLY A 77 4.81 22.60 3.03
C GLY A 77 4.11 21.34 2.52
N MET A 78 4.71 20.65 1.55
CA MET A 78 4.38 19.26 1.23
C MET A 78 5.22 18.33 2.11
N ILE A 79 4.61 17.26 2.61
CA ILE A 79 5.29 16.21 3.37
C ILE A 79 4.78 14.87 2.89
N ARG A 80 5.67 13.97 2.47
CA ARG A 80 5.33 12.63 1.98
C ARG A 80 5.99 11.57 2.82
N TYR A 81 5.16 10.63 3.27
CA TYR A 81 5.59 9.42 3.95
C TYR A 81 5.48 8.22 3.01
N ALA A 82 6.46 7.32 3.08
CA ALA A 82 6.36 5.97 2.56
C ALA A 82 5.74 5.08 3.63
N VAL A 83 4.83 4.19 3.21
CA VAL A 83 4.07 3.31 4.09
C VAL A 83 4.11 1.88 3.56
N GLU A 84 4.40 0.95 4.46
CA GLU A 84 4.37 -0.48 4.18
C GLU A 84 4.01 -1.24 5.45
N GLY A 85 3.35 -2.40 5.34
CA GLY A 85 3.02 -3.22 6.50
C GLY A 85 1.63 -3.82 6.42
N VAL A 86 0.98 -3.96 7.56
CA VAL A 86 -0.24 -4.76 7.69
C VAL A 86 -1.41 -3.96 8.24
N LEU A 87 -2.59 -4.17 7.65
CA LEU A 87 -3.88 -3.74 8.17
C LEU A 87 -4.72 -4.97 8.51
N LEU A 88 -5.36 -4.96 9.68
CA LEU A 88 -6.27 -6.01 10.13
C LEU A 88 -7.69 -5.45 10.19
N THR A 89 -8.63 -6.21 9.65
CA THR A 89 -10.05 -5.87 9.63
C THR A 89 -10.84 -6.61 10.72
N ASP A 90 -12.03 -6.11 10.99
CA ASP A 90 -13.04 -6.84 11.76
C ASP A 90 -13.42 -8.16 11.10
N GLU A 91 -14.12 -9.02 11.81
CA GLU A 91 -14.58 -10.35 11.33
C GLU A 91 -15.42 -10.28 10.04
N THR A 92 -15.99 -9.11 9.73
CA THR A 92 -16.84 -8.91 8.54
C THR A 92 -16.08 -8.37 7.34
N ASP A 93 -14.77 -8.13 7.47
CA ASP A 93 -13.92 -7.58 6.42
C ASP A 93 -14.39 -6.20 5.93
N ARG A 94 -14.91 -5.36 6.84
CA ARG A 94 -15.49 -4.04 6.49
C ARG A 94 -14.79 -2.85 7.09
N LYS A 95 -14.10 -3.05 8.21
CA LYS A 95 -13.50 -1.97 8.98
C LYS A 95 -12.17 -2.39 9.55
N THR A 96 -11.18 -1.52 9.45
CA THR A 96 -9.85 -1.70 10.01
C THR A 96 -9.93 -1.51 11.52
N VAL A 97 -9.44 -2.51 12.26
CA VAL A 97 -9.42 -2.51 13.73
C VAL A 97 -8.01 -2.31 14.29
N LEU A 98 -6.99 -2.73 13.53
CA LEU A 98 -5.60 -2.64 13.93
C LEU A 98 -4.71 -2.44 12.71
N CYS A 99 -3.56 -1.80 12.92
CA CYS A 99 -2.53 -1.68 11.90
C CYS A 99 -1.14 -1.87 12.50
N ASP A 100 -0.26 -2.52 11.73
CA ASP A 100 1.16 -2.70 12.02
C ASP A 100 1.94 -2.19 10.80
N LEU A 101 2.11 -0.87 10.74
CA LEU A 101 2.71 -0.17 9.61
C LEU A 101 4.10 0.36 9.98
N GLU A 102 5.05 0.13 9.07
CA GLU A 102 6.30 0.86 8.96
C GLU A 102 6.05 2.13 8.16
N ILE A 103 6.31 3.29 8.78
CA ILE A 103 6.04 4.60 8.23
C ILE A 103 7.34 5.40 8.29
N CYS A 104 7.81 5.88 7.15
CA CYS A 104 9.07 6.63 7.05
C CYS A 104 8.85 7.93 6.29
N LEU A 105 9.41 9.03 6.80
CA LEU A 105 9.46 10.29 6.06
C LEU A 105 10.30 10.08 4.78
N ALA A 106 9.69 10.32 3.62
CA ALA A 106 10.31 10.07 2.33
C ALA A 106 10.75 11.35 1.63
N GLU A 107 9.97 12.42 1.78
CA GLU A 107 10.19 13.70 1.10
C GLU A 107 9.48 14.83 1.83
N GLU A 108 10.05 16.03 1.84
CA GLU A 108 9.44 17.22 2.42
C GLU A 108 9.88 18.49 1.69
N THR A 109 9.03 19.53 1.73
CA THR A 109 9.32 20.90 1.27
C THR A 109 9.01 21.93 2.38
N CYS A 110 9.05 21.49 3.63
CA CYS A 110 8.65 22.19 4.82
C CYS A 110 9.88 22.51 5.70
N PHE A 111 10.51 23.66 5.45
CA PHE A 111 11.71 24.10 6.19
C PHE A 111 11.49 24.31 7.70
N TRP A 112 10.24 24.33 8.17
CA TRP A 112 9.87 24.46 9.58
C TRP A 112 9.42 23.13 10.21
N LEU A 113 9.62 22.01 9.51
CA LEU A 113 9.32 20.67 10.02
C LEU A 113 10.34 20.28 11.11
N SER A 114 9.85 19.98 12.30
CA SER A 114 10.65 19.50 13.43
C SER A 114 10.33 18.05 13.74
N GLU A 115 11.24 17.36 14.42
CA GLU A 115 11.08 15.95 14.79
C GLU A 115 9.77 15.65 15.54
N PRO A 116 9.32 16.45 16.54
CA PRO A 116 8.01 16.21 17.17
C PRO A 116 6.82 16.31 16.21
N ILE A 117 6.93 17.16 15.18
CA ILE A 117 5.89 17.27 14.14
C ILE A 117 5.94 16.05 13.22
N VAL A 118 7.14 15.55 12.90
CA VAL A 118 7.30 14.31 12.13
C VAL A 118 6.66 13.13 12.87
N ASP A 119 6.85 13.03 14.19
CA ASP A 119 6.25 11.97 15.00
C ASP A 119 4.73 12.07 15.04
N PHE A 120 4.20 13.28 15.26
CA PHE A 120 2.76 13.54 15.23
C PHE A 120 2.15 13.20 13.86
N LEU A 121 2.81 13.61 12.79
CA LEU A 121 2.36 13.32 11.43
C LEU A 121 2.49 11.84 11.10
N THR A 122 3.50 11.14 11.62
CA THR A 122 3.65 9.68 11.47
C THR A 122 2.44 8.94 12.06
N GLU A 123 1.99 9.34 13.24
CA GLU A 123 0.74 8.79 13.80
C GLU A 123 -0.49 9.23 12.99
N SER A 124 -0.50 10.46 12.46
CA SER A 124 -1.57 10.92 11.57
C SER A 124 -1.64 10.09 10.28
N VAL A 125 -0.50 9.68 9.71
CA VAL A 125 -0.44 8.76 8.57
C VAL A 125 -1.10 7.43 8.94
N ARG A 126 -0.79 6.88 10.12
CA ARG A 126 -1.39 5.63 10.60
C ARG A 126 -2.92 5.71 10.59
N GLN A 127 -3.47 6.76 11.20
CA GLN A 127 -4.92 6.97 11.25
C GLN A 127 -5.52 7.18 9.84
N ALA A 128 -4.84 7.97 9.00
CA ALA A 128 -5.31 8.26 7.65
C ALA A 128 -5.32 7.00 6.76
N MET A 129 -4.31 6.12 6.89
CA MET A 129 -4.24 4.84 6.17
C MET A 129 -5.39 3.91 6.56
N MET A 130 -5.75 3.83 7.85
CA MET A 130 -6.90 3.04 8.28
C MET A 130 -8.20 3.56 7.68
N VAL A 131 -8.42 4.88 7.70
CA VAL A 131 -9.62 5.50 7.13
C VAL A 131 -9.69 5.31 5.61
N GLU A 132 -8.57 5.47 4.90
CA GLU A 132 -8.56 5.27 3.45
C GLU A 132 -8.73 3.79 3.08
N PHE A 133 -8.19 2.87 3.87
CA PHE A 133 -8.38 1.45 3.65
C PHE A 133 -9.84 1.02 3.87
N ASP A 134 -10.51 1.55 4.90
CA ASP A 134 -11.95 1.35 5.10
C ASP A 134 -12.75 1.82 3.88
N ARG A 135 -12.40 3.00 3.33
CA ARG A 135 -13.02 3.52 2.10
C ARG A 135 -12.77 2.61 0.90
N TYR A 136 -11.54 2.12 0.76
CA TYR A 136 -11.13 1.19 -0.30
C TYR A 136 -11.91 -0.13 -0.25
N ILE A 137 -12.05 -0.72 0.95
CA ILE A 137 -12.86 -1.93 1.17
C ILE A 137 -14.33 -1.66 0.78
N LEU A 138 -14.91 -0.59 1.32
CA LEU A 138 -16.33 -0.25 1.12
C LEU A 138 -16.66 0.05 -0.34
N ALA A 139 -15.71 0.61 -1.10
CA ALA A 139 -15.85 0.84 -2.54
C ALA A 139 -15.85 -0.45 -3.38
N GLY A 140 -15.57 -1.61 -2.77
CA GLY A 140 -15.52 -2.90 -3.46
C GLY A 140 -14.28 -3.06 -4.34
N ASP A 141 -13.28 -2.19 -4.23
CA ASP A 141 -12.02 -2.29 -4.98
C ASP A 141 -11.20 -3.51 -4.57
N LEU A 142 -11.45 -4.05 -3.38
CA LEU A 142 -10.93 -5.34 -2.93
C LEU A 142 -11.29 -6.47 -3.89
N GLU A 143 -12.48 -6.42 -4.48
CA GLU A 143 -12.97 -7.43 -5.41
C GLU A 143 -12.44 -7.24 -6.83
N LYS A 144 -12.15 -5.99 -7.23
CA LYS A 144 -11.40 -5.70 -8.47
C LYS A 144 -9.96 -6.15 -8.36
N THR A 145 -9.32 -5.98 -7.21
CA THR A 145 -7.96 -6.46 -6.95
C THR A 145 -7.91 -7.99 -6.93
N ARG A 146 -8.91 -8.65 -6.35
CA ARG A 146 -9.05 -10.12 -6.44
C ARG A 146 -9.19 -10.61 -7.88
N GLN A 147 -9.98 -9.91 -8.71
CA GLN A 147 -10.12 -10.22 -10.14
C GLN A 147 -8.84 -9.97 -10.94
N ARG A 148 -8.08 -8.91 -10.62
CA ARG A 148 -6.78 -8.62 -11.26
C ARG A 148 -5.75 -9.68 -10.90
N ILE A 149 -5.65 -10.07 -9.63
CA ILE A 149 -4.76 -11.15 -9.18
C ILE A 149 -5.12 -12.47 -9.85
N ALA A 150 -6.42 -12.82 -9.92
CA ALA A 150 -6.88 -14.03 -10.61
C ALA A 150 -6.57 -13.99 -12.12
N LYS A 151 -6.68 -12.82 -12.76
CA LYS A 151 -6.33 -12.63 -14.18
C LYS A 151 -4.81 -12.76 -14.41
N LEU A 152 -4.00 -12.16 -13.55
CA LEU A 152 -2.54 -12.30 -13.57
C LEU A 152 -2.09 -13.75 -13.33
N GLN A 153 -2.74 -14.48 -12.42
CA GLN A 153 -2.51 -15.91 -12.21
C GLN A 153 -2.91 -16.72 -13.43
N ALA A 154 -4.08 -16.46 -14.02
CA ALA A 154 -4.52 -17.15 -15.24
C ALA A 154 -3.62 -16.84 -16.45
N GLU A 155 -3.10 -15.62 -16.56
CA GLU A 155 -2.13 -15.23 -17.60
C GLU A 155 -0.76 -15.87 -17.37
N THR A 156 -0.34 -16.02 -16.10
CA THR A 156 0.89 -16.73 -15.74
C THR A 156 0.76 -18.24 -16.00
N ASP A 157 -0.38 -18.85 -15.67
CA ASP A 157 -0.69 -20.25 -15.97
C ASP A 157 -0.80 -20.50 -17.49
N ALA A 158 -1.32 -19.53 -18.24
CA ALA A 158 -1.38 -19.58 -19.71
C ALA A 158 -0.02 -19.37 -20.38
N THR A 159 0.91 -18.66 -19.73
CA THR A 159 2.25 -18.32 -20.29
C THR A 159 3.37 -19.22 -19.75
N GLY A 160 3.14 -19.97 -18.67
CA GLY A 160 4.11 -20.85 -18.00
C GLY A 160 3.89 -22.37 -18.20
N GLY A 161 2.92 -22.76 -19.02
CA GLY A 161 2.72 -24.14 -19.46
C GLY A 161 3.66 -24.55 -20.59
N PHE A 162 4.99 -24.47 -20.39
CA PHE A 162 5.94 -25.23 -21.20
C PHE A 162 6.70 -26.21 -20.30
N ILE A 163 6.16 -27.42 -20.26
CA ILE A 163 6.85 -28.62 -19.77
C ILE A 163 8.05 -28.84 -20.69
N GLY A 164 9.22 -28.33 -20.27
CA GLY A 164 10.51 -28.71 -20.82
C GLY A 164 10.85 -30.12 -20.39
N MET A 165 10.51 -31.08 -21.24
CA MET A 165 10.93 -32.46 -21.16
C MET A 165 12.46 -32.54 -21.12
N TYR A 166 13.02 -33.01 -19.99
CA TYR A 166 14.35 -33.61 -19.97
C TYR A 166 14.21 -35.03 -19.44
N LEU A 167 14.32 -35.97 -20.39
CA LEU A 167 14.82 -37.32 -20.16
C LEU A 167 16.28 -37.26 -19.72
#